data_AF-W1WII8-F1
#
_entry.id   AF-W1WII8-F1
#
_cell.length_a   1.000
_cell.length_b   1.000
_cell.length_c   1.000
_cell.angle_alpha   90.00
_cell.angle_beta   90.00
_cell.angle_gamma   90.00
#
_symmetry.space_group_name_H-M   'P 1'
#
loop_
_entity.id
_entity.type
_entity.pdbx_description
1 polymer ?
#
loop_
_entity_poly.entity_id
_entity_poly.type
_entity_poly.pdbx_seq_one_letter_code
_entity_poly.pdbx_strand_id
1 'polypeptide(L)'
;ILKSEDFYRDAHRIIYDAILEIVHANKTADFITVGEELDRRKRLDAVGGLAYITSLANESVSYNVEEHAKIISEKAQLRRLIDAGNKIVGMTYAGEDEPTTILNKAEQMVLDVSGQTQSESSFAPISEIVLSNLDKLNALQQHDGAITGVPTGFKDVDHVFNGLQKSDLILVAARPAMGKTAFTLNIAQNVTMLYDKTVAFFSLEMGKEQLVGRILSSVAGVSSEKLRRANMDPADWEKVIAAADRMSKAKLFIDDTPGLTVQDMRSKLRRLKVE
;
A
#
# COMPACT_ATOMS: atom_id res chain seq x y z
N ILE A 1 -14.90 -1.49 -14.19
CA ILE A 1 -13.86 -0.61 -14.78
C ILE A 1 -14.29 0.85 -14.70
N LEU A 2 -15.50 1.19 -15.14
CA LEU A 2 -16.02 2.56 -15.14
C LEU A 2 -17.08 2.79 -14.06
N LYS A 3 -17.20 4.04 -13.64
CA LYS A 3 -18.34 4.63 -12.91
C LYS A 3 -19.05 5.63 -13.82
N SER A 4 -20.31 5.92 -13.57
CA SER A 4 -21.12 6.84 -14.39
C SER A 4 -20.49 8.24 -14.51
N GLU A 5 -19.84 8.70 -13.45
CA GLU A 5 -19.12 9.97 -13.39
C GLU A 5 -17.92 10.05 -14.36
N ASP A 6 -17.41 8.90 -14.81
CA ASP A 6 -16.26 8.81 -15.72
C ASP A 6 -16.59 9.24 -17.15
N PHE A 7 -17.87 9.29 -17.50
CA PHE A 7 -18.31 9.83 -18.77
C PHE A 7 -18.27 11.36 -18.75
N TYR A 8 -17.73 11.95 -19.82
CA TYR A 8 -17.64 13.41 -19.93
C TYR A 8 -19.00 14.06 -20.23
N ARG A 9 -19.80 13.42 -21.10
CA ARG A 9 -21.12 13.93 -21.48
C ARG A 9 -22.16 13.47 -20.47
N ASP A 10 -22.98 14.39 -20.00
CA ASP A 10 -24.04 14.11 -19.03
C ASP A 10 -25.05 13.06 -19.53
N ALA A 11 -25.41 13.13 -20.82
CA ALA A 11 -26.25 12.11 -21.46
C ALA A 11 -25.68 10.69 -21.32
N HIS A 12 -24.36 10.51 -21.45
CA HIS A 12 -23.72 9.21 -21.31
C HIS A 12 -23.70 8.73 -19.84
N ARG A 13 -23.59 9.65 -18.88
CA ARG A 13 -23.71 9.34 -17.45
C ARG A 13 -25.09 8.75 -17.16
N ILE A 14 -26.13 9.46 -17.59
CA ILE A 14 -27.53 9.09 -17.39
C ILE A 14 -27.83 7.73 -18.05
N ILE A 15 -27.35 7.50 -19.28
CA ILE A 15 -27.52 6.22 -19.97
C ILE A 15 -26.79 5.09 -19.21
N TYR A 16 -25.55 5.32 -18.78
CA TYR A 16 -24.78 4.31 -18.05
C TYR A 16 -25.39 3.96 -16.69
N ASP A 17 -25.88 4.96 -15.95
CA ASP A 17 -26.63 4.77 -14.70
C ASP A 17 -27.88 3.91 -14.91
N ALA A 18 -28.65 4.18 -15.96
CA ALA A 18 -29.84 3.39 -16.29
C ALA A 18 -29.47 1.92 -16.62
N ILE A 19 -28.39 1.71 -17.38
CA ILE A 19 -27.89 0.36 -17.68
C ILE A 19 -27.49 -0.38 -16.39
N LEU A 20 -26.73 0.27 -15.50
CA LEU A 20 -26.31 -0.34 -14.24
C LEU A 20 -27.51 -0.78 -13.39
N GLU A 21 -28.54 0.04 -13.29
CA GLU A 21 -29.73 -0.30 -12.52
C GLU A 21 -30.54 -1.45 -13.10
N ILE A 22 -30.68 -1.52 -14.44
CA ILE A 22 -31.31 -2.66 -15.12
C ILE A 22 -30.55 -3.95 -14.82
N VAL A 23 -29.22 -3.89 -14.90
CA VAL A 23 -28.34 -5.03 -14.60
C VAL A 23 -28.42 -5.42 -13.12
N HIS A 24 -28.44 -4.46 -12.19
CA HIS A 24 -28.63 -4.72 -10.76
C HIS A 24 -29.99 -5.36 -10.44
N ALA A 25 -31.02 -5.07 -11.25
CA ALA A 25 -32.33 -5.71 -11.16
C ALA A 25 -32.37 -7.11 -11.82
N ASN A 26 -31.21 -7.68 -12.21
CA ASN A 26 -31.07 -8.94 -12.93
C ASN A 26 -31.88 -9.01 -14.25
N LYS A 27 -31.99 -7.86 -14.94
CA LYS A 27 -32.59 -7.79 -16.28
C LYS A 27 -31.51 -7.59 -17.34
N THR A 28 -31.78 -8.05 -18.55
CA THR A 28 -30.90 -7.80 -19.70
C THR A 28 -31.08 -6.36 -20.17
N ALA A 29 -29.97 -5.64 -20.36
CA ALA A 29 -29.97 -4.29 -20.90
C ALA A 29 -29.85 -4.33 -22.43
N ASP A 30 -30.83 -3.76 -23.11
CA ASP A 30 -30.88 -3.51 -24.54
C ASP A 30 -31.45 -2.10 -24.81
N PHE A 31 -31.47 -1.65 -26.06
CA PHE A 31 -31.93 -0.28 -26.38
C PHE A 31 -33.41 -0.04 -26.05
N ILE A 32 -34.24 -1.09 -25.96
CA ILE A 32 -35.67 -0.99 -25.63
C ILE A 32 -35.83 -0.82 -24.12
N THR A 33 -35.25 -1.73 -23.34
CA THR A 33 -35.28 -1.72 -21.87
C THR A 33 -34.62 -0.48 -21.29
N VAL A 34 -33.51 -0.01 -21.87
CA VAL A 34 -32.87 1.25 -21.48
C VAL A 34 -33.76 2.45 -21.84
N GLY A 35 -34.42 2.42 -23.01
CA GLY A 35 -35.37 3.45 -23.42
C GLY A 35 -36.57 3.56 -22.46
N GLU A 36 -37.20 2.44 -22.12
CA GLU A 36 -38.31 2.36 -21.16
C GLU A 36 -37.89 2.85 -19.77
N GLU A 37 -36.70 2.46 -19.31
CA GLU A 37 -36.19 2.87 -18.01
C GLU A 37 -35.94 4.39 -17.95
N LEU A 38 -35.40 4.97 -19.02
CA LEU A 38 -35.17 6.41 -19.11
C LEU A 38 -36.46 7.22 -19.26
N ASP A 39 -37.47 6.67 -19.96
CA ASP A 39 -38.79 7.27 -20.06
C ASP A 39 -39.51 7.27 -18.71
N ARG A 40 -39.46 6.13 -17.99
CA ARG A 40 -39.99 6.00 -16.62
C ARG A 40 -39.41 7.04 -15.67
N ARG A 41 -38.14 7.41 -15.85
CA ARG A 41 -37.45 8.45 -15.07
C ARG A 41 -37.67 9.87 -15.56
N LYS A 42 -38.37 10.06 -16.68
CA LYS A 42 -38.52 11.35 -17.38
C LYS A 42 -37.17 11.97 -17.76
N ARG A 43 -36.20 11.12 -18.12
CA ARG A 43 -34.84 11.50 -18.54
C ARG A 43 -34.56 11.20 -20.01
N LEU A 44 -35.51 10.60 -20.73
CA LEU A 44 -35.36 10.23 -22.14
C LEU A 44 -35.05 11.45 -23.03
N ASP A 45 -35.75 12.56 -22.82
CA ASP A 45 -35.49 13.80 -23.60
C ASP A 45 -34.10 14.38 -23.31
N ALA A 46 -33.62 14.27 -22.07
CA ALA A 46 -32.32 14.79 -21.65
C ALA A 46 -31.14 14.07 -22.30
N VAL A 47 -31.33 12.83 -22.75
CA VAL A 47 -30.29 12.04 -23.44
C VAL A 47 -30.37 12.14 -24.96
N GLY A 48 -31.34 12.87 -25.53
CA GLY A 48 -31.55 12.98 -26.98
C GLY A 48 -32.59 12.02 -27.56
N GLY A 49 -33.41 11.39 -26.71
CA GLY A 49 -34.52 10.53 -27.12
C GLY A 49 -34.12 9.10 -27.50
N LEU A 50 -35.13 8.28 -27.84
CA LEU A 50 -34.95 6.88 -28.23
C LEU A 50 -34.10 6.72 -29.50
N ALA A 51 -34.15 7.72 -30.39
CA ALA A 51 -33.34 7.75 -31.61
C ALA A 51 -31.84 7.74 -31.30
N TYR A 52 -31.39 8.49 -30.28
CA TYR A 52 -29.98 8.55 -29.90
C TYR A 52 -29.48 7.24 -29.26
N ILE A 53 -30.32 6.61 -28.44
CA ILE A 53 -29.98 5.31 -27.84
C ILE A 53 -29.85 4.24 -28.93
N THR A 54 -30.80 4.24 -29.88
CA THR A 54 -30.78 3.32 -31.02
C THR A 54 -29.54 3.55 -31.91
N SER A 55 -29.15 4.81 -32.15
CA SER A 55 -27.94 5.10 -32.94
C SER A 55 -26.68 4.61 -32.23
N LEU A 56 -26.56 4.82 -30.91
CA LEU A 56 -25.45 4.30 -30.11
C LEU A 56 -25.35 2.77 -30.17
N ALA A 57 -26.49 2.08 -30.08
CA ALA A 57 -26.52 0.62 -30.20
C ALA A 57 -26.03 0.15 -31.57
N ASN A 58 -26.45 0.81 -32.65
CA ASN A 58 -26.05 0.45 -34.02
C ASN A 58 -24.61 0.83 -34.38
N GLU A 59 -24.07 1.91 -33.80
CA GLU A 59 -22.68 2.35 -34.00
C GLU A 59 -21.68 1.58 -33.14
N SER A 60 -22.16 0.86 -32.12
CA SER A 60 -21.30 0.13 -31.19
C SER A 60 -20.68 -1.11 -31.82
N VAL A 61 -19.38 -1.31 -31.60
CA VAL A 61 -18.65 -2.53 -31.99
C VAL A 61 -18.34 -3.29 -30.71
N SER A 62 -18.73 -4.57 -30.63
CA SER A 62 -18.54 -5.39 -29.42
C SER A 62 -17.11 -5.89 -29.19
N TYR A 63 -16.15 -5.51 -30.05
CA TYR A 63 -14.74 -5.85 -29.89
C TYR A 63 -14.00 -4.76 -29.10
N ASN A 64 -13.03 -5.14 -28.26
CA ASN A 64 -12.15 -4.24 -27.50
C ASN A 64 -12.85 -3.26 -26.54
N VAL A 65 -14.02 -3.63 -26.00
CA VAL A 65 -14.75 -2.81 -25.01
C VAL A 65 -13.89 -2.47 -23.79
N GLU A 66 -13.03 -3.39 -23.34
CA GLU A 66 -12.11 -3.16 -22.22
C GLU A 66 -11.10 -2.04 -22.51
N GLU A 67 -10.55 -1.98 -23.72
CA GLU A 67 -9.59 -0.93 -24.12
C GLU A 67 -10.27 0.43 -24.20
N HIS A 68 -11.49 0.49 -24.76
CA HIS A 68 -12.30 1.71 -24.76
C HIS A 68 -12.65 2.16 -23.34
N ALA A 69 -13.01 1.23 -22.46
CA ALA A 69 -13.27 1.53 -21.05
C ALA A 69 -12.01 2.08 -20.36
N LYS A 70 -10.84 1.53 -20.65
CA LYS A 70 -9.57 2.04 -20.13
C LYS A 70 -9.28 3.47 -20.58
N ILE A 71 -9.48 3.79 -21.86
CA ILE A 71 -9.33 5.15 -22.39
C ILE A 71 -10.25 6.13 -21.64
N ILE A 72 -11.52 5.77 -21.43
CA ILE A 72 -12.48 6.62 -20.69
C ILE A 72 -12.01 6.83 -19.25
N SER A 73 -11.56 5.76 -18.58
CA SER A 73 -11.03 5.81 -17.20
C SER A 73 -9.81 6.74 -17.10
N GLU A 74 -8.85 6.62 -18.00
CA GLU A 74 -7.66 7.49 -18.03
C GLU A 74 -8.04 8.96 -18.22
N LYS A 75 -8.97 9.25 -19.15
CA LYS A 75 -9.45 10.62 -19.34
C LYS A 75 -10.25 11.13 -18.14
N ALA A 76 -10.99 10.28 -17.44
CA ALA A 76 -11.70 10.64 -16.23
C ALA A 76 -10.73 11.00 -15.09
N GLN A 77 -9.68 10.20 -14.89
CA GLN A 77 -8.63 10.49 -13.91
C GLN A 77 -7.95 11.84 -14.17
N LEU A 78 -7.61 12.14 -15.43
CA LEU A 78 -7.04 13.43 -15.80
C LEU A 78 -7.98 14.60 -15.46
N ARG A 79 -9.29 14.46 -15.68
CA ARG A 79 -10.27 15.50 -15.32
C ARG A 79 -10.34 15.70 -13.81
N ARG A 80 -10.40 14.61 -13.02
CA ARG A 80 -10.37 14.71 -11.55
C ARG A 80 -9.10 15.37 -11.04
N LEU A 81 -7.95 15.11 -11.68
CA LEU A 81 -6.68 15.76 -11.34
C LEU A 81 -6.71 17.27 -11.59
N ILE A 82 -7.28 17.69 -12.72
CA ILE A 82 -7.48 19.11 -13.05
C ILE A 82 -8.40 19.76 -12.00
N ASP A 83 -9.50 19.12 -11.64
CA ASP A 83 -10.43 19.64 -10.63
C ASP A 83 -9.78 19.76 -9.25
N ALA A 84 -8.96 18.77 -8.84
CA ALA A 84 -8.18 18.84 -7.62
C ALA A 84 -7.16 19.99 -7.65
N GLY A 85 -6.45 20.15 -8.76
CA GLY A 85 -5.51 21.25 -8.97
C GLY A 85 -6.19 22.62 -8.84
N ASN A 86 -7.36 22.80 -9.48
CA ASN A 86 -8.12 24.04 -9.40
C ASN A 86 -8.59 24.34 -7.96
N LYS A 87 -9.01 23.31 -7.21
CA LYS A 87 -9.37 23.46 -5.79
C LYS A 87 -8.17 23.86 -4.93
N ILE A 88 -7.00 23.26 -5.15
CA ILE A 88 -5.76 23.60 -4.43
C ILE A 88 -5.40 25.06 -4.69
N VAL A 89 -5.41 25.49 -5.96
CA VAL A 89 -5.17 26.88 -6.33
C VAL A 89 -6.17 27.81 -5.63
N GLY A 90 -7.46 27.47 -5.63
CA GLY A 90 -8.50 28.24 -4.92
C GLY A 90 -8.21 28.40 -3.42
N MET A 91 -7.84 27.31 -2.73
CA MET A 91 -7.49 27.34 -1.30
C MET A 91 -6.27 28.22 -1.03
N THR A 92 -5.26 28.19 -1.91
CA THR A 92 -4.05 29.01 -1.75
C THR A 92 -4.31 30.50 -1.92
N TYR A 93 -5.24 30.90 -2.80
CA TYR A 93 -5.63 32.29 -2.96
C TYR A 93 -6.55 32.80 -1.85
N ALA A 94 -7.42 31.94 -1.31
CA ALA A 94 -8.33 32.31 -0.23
C ALA A 94 -7.57 32.63 1.08
N GLY A 95 -6.51 31.87 1.38
CA GLY A 95 -5.62 32.15 2.52
C GLY A 95 -6.28 32.03 3.90
N GLU A 96 -7.39 31.30 4.00
CA GLU A 96 -8.18 31.15 5.24
C GLU A 96 -7.54 30.18 6.26
N ASP A 97 -6.72 29.23 5.78
CA ASP A 97 -6.07 28.19 6.58
C ASP A 97 -4.55 28.43 6.70
N GLU A 98 -3.93 27.85 7.74
CA GLU A 98 -2.46 27.80 7.82
C GLU A 98 -1.83 27.01 6.66
N PRO A 99 -0.63 27.37 6.18
CA PRO A 99 0.02 26.70 5.05
C PRO A 99 0.19 25.19 5.22
N THR A 100 0.45 24.71 6.44
CA THR A 100 0.57 23.29 6.77
C THR A 100 -0.75 22.54 6.56
N THR A 101 -1.87 23.16 6.93
CA THR A 101 -3.21 22.62 6.72
C THR A 101 -3.57 22.56 5.24
N ILE A 102 -3.24 23.61 4.47
CA ILE A 102 -3.46 23.63 3.01
C ILE A 102 -2.63 22.52 2.34
N LEU A 103 -1.39 22.32 2.77
CA LEU A 103 -0.52 21.28 2.24
C LEU A 103 -1.08 19.87 2.50
N ASN A 104 -1.57 19.61 3.71
CA ASN A 104 -2.21 18.33 4.06
C ASN A 104 -3.50 18.10 3.24
N LYS A 105 -4.34 19.13 3.08
CA LYS A 105 -5.56 19.05 2.24
C LYS A 105 -5.22 18.78 0.78
N ALA A 106 -4.18 19.42 0.25
CA ALA A 106 -3.70 19.21 -1.11
C ALA A 106 -3.18 17.77 -1.32
N GLU A 107 -2.40 17.24 -0.38
CA GLU A 107 -1.93 15.85 -0.42
C GLU A 107 -3.10 14.87 -0.47
N GLN A 108 -4.12 15.07 0.39
CA GLN A 108 -5.31 14.24 0.40
C GLN A 108 -6.09 14.29 -0.93
N MET A 109 -6.31 15.49 -1.49
CA MET A 109 -7.03 15.64 -2.76
C MET A 109 -6.30 14.95 -3.93
N VAL A 110 -4.97 15.03 -3.99
CA VAL A 110 -4.18 14.35 -5.03
C VAL A 110 -4.24 12.83 -4.85
N LEU A 111 -4.22 12.34 -3.61
CA LEU A 111 -4.39 10.92 -3.31
C LEU A 111 -5.77 10.41 -3.75
N ASP A 112 -6.84 11.16 -3.50
CA ASP A 112 -8.20 10.77 -3.87
C ASP A 112 -8.39 10.62 -5.40
N VAL A 113 -7.68 11.44 -6.19
CA VAL A 113 -7.70 11.36 -7.67
C VAL A 113 -7.10 10.05 -8.19
N SER A 114 -6.07 9.54 -7.53
CA SER A 114 -5.36 8.33 -7.97
C SER A 114 -6.22 7.06 -7.91
N GLY A 115 -7.45 7.13 -7.37
CA GLY A 115 -8.34 5.98 -7.22
C GLY A 115 -7.75 4.91 -6.30
N GLN A 116 -6.62 5.19 -5.63
CA GLN A 116 -6.13 4.39 -4.52
C GLN A 116 -6.85 4.82 -3.25
N THR A 117 -8.17 4.69 -3.26
CA THR A 117 -8.87 4.17 -2.10
C THR A 117 -8.34 2.75 -1.84
N GLN A 118 -7.14 2.64 -1.24
CA GLN A 118 -6.74 1.45 -0.45
C GLN A 118 -7.58 1.36 0.85
N SER A 119 -8.87 1.63 0.73
CA SER A 119 -9.91 1.47 1.73
C SER A 119 -11.22 1.07 1.03
N GLU A 120 -11.15 0.17 0.05
CA GLU A 120 -12.29 -0.69 -0.26
C GLU A 120 -11.94 -2.09 0.22
N SER A 121 -12.01 -2.28 1.53
CA SER A 121 -12.65 -3.48 2.05
C SER A 121 -14.12 -3.43 1.64
N SER A 122 -14.41 -3.73 0.38
CA SER A 122 -15.76 -4.11 -0.02
C SER A 122 -16.14 -5.34 0.81
N PHE A 123 -17.40 -5.44 1.24
CA PHE A 123 -17.89 -6.68 1.84
C PHE A 123 -17.72 -7.80 0.82
N ALA A 124 -16.81 -8.74 1.08
CA ALA A 124 -16.68 -9.95 0.28
C ALA A 124 -17.56 -11.04 0.92
N PRO A 125 -18.36 -11.79 0.14
CA PRO A 125 -19.08 -12.95 0.64
C PRO A 125 -18.12 -13.93 1.33
N ILE A 126 -18.51 -14.46 2.49
CA ILE A 126 -17.67 -15.40 3.25
C ILE A 126 -17.26 -16.62 2.41
N SER A 127 -18.11 -17.04 1.47
CA SER A 127 -17.83 -18.13 0.54
C SER A 127 -16.60 -17.89 -0.33
N GLU A 128 -16.39 -16.66 -0.81
CA GLU A 128 -15.21 -16.31 -1.61
C GLU A 128 -13.94 -16.29 -0.76
N ILE A 129 -14.04 -15.74 0.47
CA ILE A 129 -12.93 -15.70 1.42
C ILE A 129 -12.52 -17.12 1.82
N VAL A 130 -13.48 -18.00 2.12
CA VAL A 130 -13.23 -19.39 2.53
C VAL A 130 -12.53 -20.16 1.41
N LEU A 131 -13.01 -20.08 0.17
CA LEU A 131 -12.36 -20.74 -0.98
C LEU A 131 -10.91 -20.25 -1.14
N SER A 132 -10.69 -18.93 -1.11
CA SER A 132 -9.35 -18.35 -1.22
C SER A 132 -8.39 -18.76 -0.08
N ASN A 133 -8.92 -19.03 1.12
CA ASN A 133 -8.14 -19.49 2.25
C ASN A 133 -7.84 -21.00 2.16
N LEU A 134 -8.76 -21.82 1.67
CA LEU A 134 -8.52 -23.24 1.43
C LEU A 134 -7.42 -23.46 0.39
N ASP A 135 -7.40 -22.67 -0.68
CA ASP A 135 -6.34 -22.71 -1.69
C ASP A 135 -4.96 -22.38 -1.10
N LYS A 136 -4.90 -21.35 -0.22
CA LYS A 136 -3.67 -21.01 0.51
C LYS A 136 -3.22 -22.14 1.43
N LEU A 137 -4.14 -22.75 2.17
CA LEU A 137 -3.83 -23.86 3.08
C LEU A 137 -3.30 -25.09 2.32
N ASN A 138 -3.90 -25.42 1.17
CA ASN A 138 -3.43 -26.51 0.31
C ASN A 138 -2.01 -26.23 -0.22
N ALA A 139 -1.73 -24.99 -0.63
CA ALA A 139 -0.40 -24.58 -1.05
C ALA A 139 0.64 -24.69 0.09
N LEU A 140 0.24 -24.35 1.32
CA LEU A 140 1.10 -24.47 2.50
C LEU A 140 1.36 -25.93 2.88
N GLN A 141 0.37 -26.82 2.75
CA GLN A 141 0.53 -28.24 3.05
C GLN A 141 1.51 -28.95 2.09
N GLN A 142 1.66 -28.45 0.87
CA GLN A 142 2.65 -28.95 -0.10
C GLN A 142 4.09 -28.54 0.26
N HIS A 143 4.26 -27.50 1.10
CA HIS A 143 5.54 -27.03 1.60
C HIS A 143 5.73 -27.48 3.05
N ASP A 144 6.14 -28.74 3.20
CA ASP A 144 6.31 -29.45 4.48
C ASP A 144 7.15 -28.62 5.49
N GLY A 145 6.49 -28.09 6.52
CA GLY A 145 7.13 -27.43 7.67
C GLY A 145 7.79 -26.07 7.40
N ALA A 146 7.50 -25.40 6.28
CA ALA A 146 8.08 -24.10 5.99
C ALA A 146 7.45 -22.98 6.86
N ILE A 147 8.31 -22.12 7.44
CA ILE A 147 7.91 -20.90 8.14
C ILE A 147 7.11 -20.03 7.18
N THR A 148 5.84 -19.75 7.49
CA THR A 148 4.94 -19.00 6.58
C THR A 148 5.20 -17.50 6.62
N GLY A 149 5.62 -16.99 7.78
CA GLY A 149 5.97 -15.61 8.00
C GLY A 149 7.43 -15.29 7.66
N VAL A 150 7.85 -14.07 7.98
CA VAL A 150 9.27 -13.70 7.93
C VAL A 150 9.98 -14.32 9.14
N PRO A 151 11.00 -15.20 8.95
CA PRO A 151 11.66 -15.83 10.08
C PRO A 151 12.46 -14.82 10.91
N THR A 152 12.37 -14.90 12.24
CA THR A 152 13.11 -14.04 13.17
C THR A 152 14.57 -14.46 13.33
N GLY A 153 14.89 -15.71 12.99
CA GLY A 153 16.21 -16.31 13.23
C GLY A 153 16.37 -16.92 14.62
N PHE A 154 15.36 -16.76 15.50
CA PHE A 154 15.28 -17.49 16.76
C PHE A 154 14.34 -18.68 16.59
N LYS A 155 14.90 -19.89 16.53
CA LYS A 155 14.14 -21.13 16.25
C LYS A 155 12.93 -21.32 17.17
N ASP A 156 13.08 -21.02 18.47
CA ASP A 156 12.00 -21.19 19.44
C ASP A 156 10.87 -20.17 19.22
N VAL A 157 11.21 -18.94 18.84
CA VAL A 157 10.22 -17.90 18.50
C VAL A 157 9.53 -18.26 17.19
N ASP A 158 10.31 -18.65 16.17
CA ASP A 158 9.79 -19.03 14.88
C ASP A 158 8.91 -20.29 14.96
N HIS A 159 9.17 -21.21 15.89
CA HIS A 159 8.32 -22.37 16.14
C HIS A 159 6.95 -21.97 16.70
N VAL A 160 6.90 -20.97 17.59
CA VAL A 160 5.65 -20.51 18.21
C VAL A 160 4.84 -19.62 17.27
N PHE A 161 5.49 -18.69 16.57
CA PHE A 161 4.80 -17.71 15.72
C PHE A 161 4.67 -18.14 14.25
N ASN A 162 5.38 -19.20 13.86
CA ASN A 162 5.59 -19.59 12.47
C ASN A 162 6.14 -18.43 11.62
N GLY A 163 7.04 -17.64 12.21
CA GLY A 163 7.58 -16.40 11.67
C GLY A 163 6.64 -15.19 11.84
N LEU A 164 7.12 -14.01 11.48
CA LEU A 164 6.35 -12.77 11.56
C LEU A 164 5.38 -12.68 10.37
N GLN A 165 4.08 -12.79 10.64
CA GLN A 165 3.06 -12.81 9.60
C GLN A 165 2.83 -11.41 9.01
N LYS A 166 2.41 -11.37 7.74
CA LYS A 166 2.01 -10.11 7.09
C LYS A 166 0.72 -9.61 7.71
N SER A 167 0.61 -8.28 7.84
CA SER A 167 -0.54 -7.56 8.41
C SER A 167 -0.67 -7.60 9.93
N ASP A 168 0.17 -8.36 10.64
CA ASP A 168 0.17 -8.39 12.10
C ASP A 168 0.89 -7.17 12.70
N LEU A 169 0.35 -6.67 13.83
CA LEU A 169 1.03 -5.72 14.70
C LEU A 169 1.60 -6.46 15.90
N ILE A 170 2.92 -6.65 15.93
CA ILE A 170 3.62 -7.34 17.01
C ILE A 170 4.19 -6.32 17.99
N LEU A 171 3.76 -6.41 19.25
CA LEU A 171 4.20 -5.52 20.32
C LEU A 171 5.24 -6.21 21.21
N VAL A 172 6.46 -5.67 21.24
CA VAL A 172 7.52 -6.12 22.15
C VAL A 172 7.58 -5.16 23.34
N ALA A 173 7.10 -5.62 24.50
CA ALA A 173 7.12 -4.86 25.74
C ALA A 173 8.11 -5.47 26.75
N ALA A 174 8.96 -4.63 27.34
CA ALA A 174 9.86 -5.03 28.41
C ALA A 174 10.18 -3.81 29.29
N ARG A 175 10.61 -4.06 30.53
CA ARG A 175 11.10 -2.99 31.41
C ARG A 175 12.39 -2.36 30.83
N PRO A 176 12.71 -1.10 31.18
CA PRO A 176 13.99 -0.49 30.82
C PRO A 176 15.18 -1.40 31.18
N ALA A 177 16.22 -1.37 30.33
CA ALA A 177 17.42 -2.21 30.44
C ALA A 177 17.23 -3.74 30.32
N MET A 178 16.02 -4.26 30.08
CA MET A 178 15.78 -5.71 29.87
C MET A 178 16.06 -6.20 28.44
N GLY A 179 16.75 -5.40 27.62
CA GLY A 179 17.20 -5.84 26.30
C GLY A 179 16.19 -5.72 25.15
N LYS A 180 15.09 -4.97 25.30
CA LYS A 180 14.09 -4.74 24.22
C LYS A 180 14.74 -4.36 22.88
N THR A 181 15.59 -3.32 22.89
CA THR A 181 16.27 -2.83 21.69
C THR A 181 17.26 -3.85 21.15
N ALA A 182 17.96 -4.59 22.02
CA ALA A 182 18.88 -5.63 21.58
C ALA A 182 18.13 -6.77 20.87
N PHE A 183 17.00 -7.20 21.43
CA PHE A 183 16.15 -8.24 20.84
C PHE A 183 15.61 -7.83 19.47
N THR A 184 14.97 -6.65 19.36
CA THR A 184 14.41 -6.19 18.08
C THR A 184 15.48 -5.94 17.03
N LEU A 185 16.66 -5.45 17.42
CA LEU A 185 17.78 -5.24 16.51
C LEU A 185 18.37 -6.55 16.00
N ASN A 186 18.44 -7.59 16.83
CA ASN A 186 18.89 -8.93 16.39
C ASN A 186 17.89 -9.56 15.41
N ILE A 187 16.58 -9.38 15.62
CA ILE A 187 15.58 -9.80 14.62
C ILE A 187 15.84 -9.09 13.29
N ALA A 188 15.97 -7.75 13.30
CA ALA A 188 16.23 -6.97 12.09
C ALA A 188 17.52 -7.41 11.37
N GLN A 189 18.59 -7.67 12.14
CA GLN A 189 19.85 -8.22 11.62
C GLN A 189 19.64 -9.60 10.97
N ASN A 190 18.99 -10.54 11.67
CA ASN A 190 18.77 -11.89 11.14
C ASN A 190 17.93 -11.87 9.87
N VAL A 191 16.83 -11.11 9.87
CA VAL A 191 15.93 -10.96 8.73
C VAL A 191 16.67 -10.44 7.49
N THR A 192 17.56 -9.48 7.67
CA THR A 192 18.30 -8.86 6.56
C THR A 192 19.50 -9.69 6.11
N MET A 193 20.23 -10.31 7.04
CA MET A 193 21.49 -11.01 6.74
C MET A 193 21.34 -12.50 6.43
N LEU A 194 20.38 -13.19 7.04
CA LEU A 194 20.18 -14.63 6.87
C LEU A 194 19.12 -14.94 5.82
N TYR A 195 18.12 -14.08 5.68
CA TYR A 195 16.95 -14.32 4.83
C TYR A 195 16.80 -13.33 3.67
N ASP A 196 17.76 -12.41 3.50
CA ASP A 196 17.83 -11.39 2.44
C ASP A 196 16.50 -10.62 2.25
N LYS A 197 15.85 -10.25 3.36
CA LYS A 197 14.65 -9.42 3.36
C LYS A 197 14.98 -7.97 3.71
N THR A 198 14.19 -7.05 3.17
CA THR A 198 14.30 -5.62 3.48
C THR A 198 13.66 -5.29 4.82
N VAL A 199 14.36 -4.54 5.67
CA VAL A 199 13.86 -4.06 6.96
C VAL A 199 14.07 -2.56 7.08
N ALA A 200 13.00 -1.84 7.46
CA ALA A 200 13.08 -0.47 7.93
C ALA A 200 13.03 -0.44 9.46
N PHE A 201 13.96 0.29 10.08
CA PHE A 201 14.08 0.40 11.53
C PHE A 201 14.03 1.87 11.95
N PHE A 202 12.94 2.24 12.64
CA PHE A 202 12.76 3.58 13.21
C PHE A 202 13.25 3.59 14.65
N SER A 203 14.26 4.41 14.95
CA SER A 203 14.85 4.56 16.28
C SER A 203 14.56 5.94 16.84
N LEU A 204 13.69 6.01 17.85
CA LEU A 204 13.29 7.29 18.46
C LEU A 204 14.10 7.65 19.71
N GLU A 205 14.96 6.74 20.18
CA GLU A 205 15.71 6.90 21.44
C GLU A 205 17.23 6.93 21.20
N MET A 206 17.71 6.15 20.22
CA MET A 206 19.13 5.97 19.95
C MET A 206 19.50 6.45 18.55
N GLY A 207 20.65 7.11 18.42
CA GLY A 207 21.20 7.48 17.12
C GLY A 207 21.60 6.25 16.29
N LYS A 208 21.53 6.37 14.97
CA LYS A 208 21.84 5.28 14.03
C LYS A 208 23.26 4.73 14.19
N GLU A 209 24.25 5.58 14.49
CA GLU A 209 25.64 5.15 14.69
C GLU A 209 25.77 4.21 15.89
N GLN A 210 25.02 4.48 16.97
CA GLN A 210 25.01 3.63 18.16
C GLN A 210 24.37 2.27 17.88
N LEU A 211 23.30 2.24 17.07
CA LEU A 211 22.65 0.99 16.66
C LEU A 211 23.56 0.17 15.75
N VAL A 212 24.17 0.79 14.74
CA VAL A 212 25.11 0.13 13.83
C VAL A 212 26.29 -0.46 14.60
N GLY A 213 26.85 0.27 15.57
CA GLY A 213 27.92 -0.25 16.43
C GLY A 213 27.52 -1.50 17.22
N ARG A 214 26.25 -1.62 17.64
CA ARG A 214 25.73 -2.82 18.31
C ARG A 214 25.57 -4.00 17.34
N ILE A 215 25.06 -3.76 16.14
CA ILE A 215 24.98 -4.81 15.10
C ILE A 215 26.38 -5.30 14.76
N LEU A 216 27.33 -4.38 14.53
CA LEU A 216 28.72 -4.71 14.20
C LEU A 216 29.38 -5.54 15.29
N SER A 217 29.18 -5.18 16.56
CA SER A 217 29.63 -5.96 17.72
C SER A 217 29.04 -7.38 17.73
N SER A 218 27.74 -7.51 17.45
CA SER A 218 27.03 -8.80 17.38
C SER A 218 27.56 -9.69 16.26
N VAL A 219 27.72 -9.14 15.05
CA VAL A 219 28.15 -9.87 13.85
C VAL A 219 29.64 -10.23 13.92
N ALA A 220 30.49 -9.34 14.41
CA ALA A 220 31.93 -9.57 14.50
C ALA A 220 32.32 -10.48 15.67
N GLY A 221 31.44 -10.66 16.67
CA GLY A 221 31.78 -11.35 17.92
C GLY A 221 32.82 -10.58 18.74
N VAL A 222 32.88 -9.26 18.60
CA VAL A 222 33.82 -8.37 19.30
C VAL A 222 33.05 -7.54 20.33
N SER A 223 33.61 -7.41 21.54
CA SER A 223 32.97 -6.66 22.63
C SER A 223 32.65 -5.22 22.23
N SER A 224 31.43 -4.77 22.54
CA SER A 224 30.99 -3.39 22.33
C SER A 224 31.86 -2.36 23.06
N GLU A 225 32.51 -2.74 24.16
CA GLU A 225 33.44 -1.87 24.89
C GLU A 225 34.75 -1.64 24.12
N LYS A 226 35.29 -2.70 23.51
CA LYS A 226 36.49 -2.61 22.66
C LYS A 226 36.23 -1.71 21.45
N LEU A 227 35.08 -1.90 20.79
CA LEU A 227 34.64 -1.06 19.67
C LEU A 227 34.50 0.42 20.08
N ARG A 228 33.83 0.70 21.21
CA ARG A 228 33.64 2.08 21.69
C ARG A 228 34.95 2.78 22.07
N ARG A 229 35.90 2.05 22.65
CA ARG A 229 37.21 2.60 23.06
C ARG A 229 38.26 2.55 21.96
N ALA A 230 37.93 2.03 20.77
CA ALA A 230 38.88 1.74 19.70
C ALA A 230 40.10 0.92 20.17
N ASN A 231 39.93 0.09 21.19
CA ASN A 231 40.97 -0.76 21.75
C ASN A 231 40.81 -2.18 21.21
N MET A 232 41.19 -2.35 19.94
CA MET A 232 41.05 -3.60 19.19
C MET A 232 42.43 -4.07 18.75
N ASP A 233 42.70 -5.36 18.95
CA ASP A 233 43.90 -5.98 18.41
C ASP A 233 43.75 -6.21 16.89
N PRO A 234 44.83 -6.53 16.16
CA PRO A 234 44.74 -6.76 14.71
C PRO A 234 43.72 -7.84 14.32
N ALA A 235 43.52 -8.88 15.14
CA ALA A 235 42.56 -9.94 14.85
C ALA A 235 41.10 -9.48 15.04
N ASP A 236 40.84 -8.63 16.03
CA ASP A 236 39.55 -7.98 16.22
C ASP A 236 39.23 -7.06 15.02
N TRP A 237 40.21 -6.32 14.51
CA TRP A 237 40.05 -5.49 13.32
C TRP A 237 39.66 -6.32 12.08
N GLU A 238 40.31 -7.48 11.86
CA GLU A 238 39.95 -8.39 10.77
C GLU A 238 38.49 -8.85 10.86
N LYS A 239 38.03 -9.25 12.06
CA LYS A 239 36.63 -9.65 12.30
C LYS A 239 35.65 -8.52 12.02
N VAL A 240 35.99 -7.31 12.46
CA VAL A 240 35.15 -6.11 12.28
C VAL A 240 35.04 -5.74 10.80
N ILE A 241 36.13 -5.79 10.05
CA ILE A 241 36.13 -5.52 8.61
C ILE A 241 35.28 -6.57 7.87
N ALA A 242 35.45 -7.85 8.20
CA ALA A 242 34.64 -8.93 7.61
C ALA A 242 33.14 -8.77 7.94
N ALA A 243 32.81 -8.38 9.17
CA ALA A 243 31.43 -8.08 9.57
C ALA A 243 30.86 -6.88 8.82
N ALA A 244 31.64 -5.82 8.64
CA ALA A 244 31.25 -4.62 7.90
C ALA A 244 30.95 -4.94 6.42
N ASP A 245 31.74 -5.79 5.77
CA ASP A 245 31.46 -6.22 4.38
C ASP A 245 30.15 -7.05 4.28
N ARG A 246 29.83 -7.86 5.30
CA ARG A 246 28.55 -8.56 5.34
C ARG A 246 27.39 -7.60 5.59
N MET A 247 27.58 -6.61 6.45
CA MET A 247 26.58 -5.57 6.75
C MET A 247 26.27 -4.68 5.55
N SER A 248 27.28 -4.33 4.74
CA SER A 248 27.09 -3.44 3.58
C SER A 248 26.14 -4.00 2.53
N LYS A 249 25.99 -5.33 2.48
CA LYS A 249 25.09 -6.04 1.57
C LYS A 249 23.68 -6.22 2.13
N ALA A 250 23.47 -5.94 3.42
CA ALA A 250 22.19 -6.13 4.09
C ALA A 250 21.21 -4.99 3.78
N LYS A 251 19.95 -5.34 3.48
CA LYS A 251 18.86 -4.39 3.18
C LYS A 251 18.23 -3.81 4.46
N LEU A 252 19.05 -3.25 5.34
CA LEU A 252 18.64 -2.63 6.60
C LEU A 252 18.69 -1.10 6.50
N PHE A 253 17.53 -0.46 6.59
CA PHE A 253 17.39 1.00 6.51
C PHE A 253 17.05 1.55 7.90
N ILE A 254 17.87 2.46 8.42
CA ILE A 254 17.70 3.03 9.77
C ILE A 254 17.35 4.51 9.68
N ASP A 255 16.33 4.91 10.45
CA ASP A 255 15.91 6.30 10.59
C ASP A 255 15.86 6.68 12.08
N ASP A 256 16.68 7.66 12.46
CA ASP A 256 16.80 8.18 13.82
C ASP A 256 16.22 9.60 13.99
N THR A 257 15.33 10.01 13.08
CA THR A 257 14.68 11.34 13.15
C THR A 257 13.83 11.44 14.44
N PRO A 258 14.13 12.39 15.35
CA PRO A 258 13.35 12.56 16.57
C PRO A 258 11.97 13.13 16.26
N GLY A 259 10.96 12.74 17.04
CA GLY A 259 9.59 13.29 16.93
C GLY A 259 8.80 12.86 15.69
N LEU A 260 9.19 11.78 15.01
CA LEU A 260 8.46 11.21 13.87
C LEU A 260 7.00 10.90 14.20
N THR A 261 6.08 11.38 13.36
CA THR A 261 4.67 10.98 13.43
C THR A 261 4.43 9.67 12.69
N VAL A 262 3.30 9.01 12.96
CA VAL A 262 2.89 7.80 12.24
C VAL A 262 2.70 8.06 10.74
N GLN A 263 2.25 9.27 10.36
CA GLN A 263 2.08 9.66 8.97
C GLN A 263 3.44 9.78 8.26
N ASP A 264 4.45 10.36 8.91
CA ASP A 264 5.81 10.44 8.38
C ASP A 264 6.41 9.04 8.16
N MET A 265 6.27 8.16 9.15
CA MET A 265 6.72 6.77 9.03
C MET A 265 6.05 6.07 7.84
N ARG A 266 4.74 6.24 7.67
CA ARG A 266 3.98 5.67 6.54
C ARG A 266 4.49 6.19 5.19
N SER A 267 4.72 7.49 5.08
CA SER A 267 5.22 8.10 3.84
C SER A 267 6.62 7.63 3.48
N LYS A 268 7.52 7.50 4.47
CA LYS A 268 8.87 6.94 4.27
C LYS A 268 8.85 5.47 3.85
N LEU A 269 8.04 4.64 4.52
CA LEU A 269 7.87 3.23 4.17
C LEU A 269 7.30 3.02 2.76
N ARG A 270 6.38 3.90 2.31
CA ARG A 270 5.85 3.84 0.94
C ARG A 270 6.93 4.09 -0.10
N ARG A 271 7.82 5.06 0.12
CA ARG A 271 8.95 5.33 -0.78
C ARG A 271 9.90 4.13 -0.84
N LEU A 272 10.26 3.59 0.33
CA LEU A 272 11.16 2.43 0.42
C LEU A 272 10.60 1.16 -0.23
N LYS A 273 9.27 0.99 -0.29
CA LYS A 273 8.65 -0.18 -0.94
C LYS A 273 8.65 -0.10 -2.47
N VAL A 274 8.73 1.12 -3.02
CA VAL A 274 8.72 1.37 -4.46
C VAL A 274 10.11 1.24 -5.08
N GLU A 275 11.15 1.50 -4.28
CA GLU A 275 12.56 1.22 -4.60
C GLU A 275 12.91 -0.27 -4.48
#